data_AF-A0A920M918-F1
#
_entry.id   AF-A0A920M918-F1
#
_cell.length_a   1.000
_cell.length_b   1.000
_cell.length_c   1.000
_cell.angle_alpha   90.00
_cell.angle_beta   90.00
_cell.angle_gamma   90.00
#
_symmetry.space_group_name_H-M   'P 1'
#
loop_
_entity.id
_entity.type
_entity.pdbx_description
1 polymer ?
#
loop_
_entity_poly.entity_id
_entity_poly.type
_entity_poly.pdbx_seq_one_letter_code
_entity_poly.pdbx_strand_id
1 'polypeptide(L)' 'MLNSEINEVSEVFESQFGFHFLEVTGKRVEDVTDYQIEERHTQFFFQENTMKSLKNSQINESRGFC' A
#
# COMPACT_ATOMS: atom_id res chain seq x y z
N MET A 1 4.09 1.45 -8.70
CA MET A 1 5.32 0.98 -8.05
C MET A 1 6.46 1.75 -8.68
N LEU A 2 7.24 2.52 -7.91
CA LEU A 2 8.47 3.11 -8.43
C LEU A 2 9.38 1.95 -8.84
N ASN A 3 9.55 1.77 -10.15
CA ASN A 3 10.55 0.86 -10.71
C ASN A 3 11.93 1.54 -10.51
N SER A 4 12.38 1.65 -9.27
CA SER A 4 13.75 2.11 -8.99
C SER A 4 14.70 0.98 -9.34
N GLU A 5 15.77 1.30 -10.07
CA GLU A 5 16.79 0.33 -10.42
C GLU A 5 17.56 -0.13 -9.17
N ILE A 6 18.10 -1.35 -9.21
CA ILE A 6 18.90 -1.89 -8.10
C ILE A 6 20.17 -1.03 -7.96
N ASN A 7 20.45 -0.57 -6.74
CA ASN A 7 21.51 0.39 -6.37
C ASN A 7 21.27 1.85 -6.80
N GLU A 8 20.04 2.23 -7.14
CA GLU A 8 19.69 3.63 -7.36
C GLU A 8 19.15 4.26 -6.06
N VAL A 9 19.66 5.45 -5.73
CA VAL A 9 19.14 6.27 -4.61
C VAL A 9 17.99 7.13 -5.15
N SER A 10 16.81 7.00 -4.54
CA SER A 10 15.63 7.78 -4.93
C SER A 10 15.81 9.27 -4.62
N GLU A 11 15.07 10.11 -5.34
CA GLU A 11 14.88 11.50 -4.94
C GLU A 11 14.23 11.58 -3.55
N VAL A 12 14.50 12.68 -2.83
CA VAL A 12 13.94 12.92 -1.50
C VAL A 12 12.44 13.18 -1.63
N PHE A 13 11.62 12.43 -0.91
CA PHE A 13 10.18 12.61 -0.87
C PHE A 13 9.68 12.88 0.56
N GLU A 14 8.58 13.62 0.64
CA GLU A 14 7.91 13.96 1.88
C GLU A 14 6.90 12.87 2.26
N SER A 15 6.96 12.39 3.50
CA SER A 15 5.95 11.55 4.13
C SER A 15 5.39 12.25 5.36
N GLN A 16 4.33 11.68 5.94
CA GLN A 16 3.77 12.16 7.22
C GLN A 16 4.79 12.21 8.39
N PHE A 17 5.96 11.57 8.25
CA PHE A 17 7.03 11.55 9.24
C PHE A 17 8.22 12.47 8.90
N GLY A 18 8.17 13.20 7.77
CA GLY A 18 9.24 14.10 7.30
C GLY A 18 9.81 13.67 5.95
N PHE A 19 11.08 13.99 5.70
CA PHE A 19 11.75 13.75 4.42
C PHE A 19 12.51 12.41 4.43
N HIS A 20 12.29 11.60 3.40
CA HIS A 20 12.91 10.29 3.23
C HIS A 20 13.56 10.17 1.86
N PHE A 21 14.64 9.39 1.79
CA PHE A 21 15.22 8.89 0.55
C PHE A 21 15.48 7.38 0.71
N LEU A 22 15.39 6.63 -0.38
CA LEU A 22 15.47 5.16 -0.37
C LEU A 22 16.61 4.73 -1.28
N GLU A 23 17.40 3.75 -0.87
CA GLU A 23 18.34 3.06 -1.76
C GLU A 23 17.96 1.57 -1.80
N VAL A 24 17.68 1.06 -3.00
CA VAL A 24 17.34 -0.35 -3.18
C VAL A 24 18.61 -1.18 -3.28
N THR A 25 19.11 -1.67 -2.15
CA THR A 25 20.36 -2.49 -2.05
C THR A 25 20.26 -3.89 -2.66
N GLY A 26 19.06 -4.32 -3.05
CA GLY A 26 18.84 -5.58 -3.73
C GLY A 26 17.37 -5.94 -3.82
N LYS A 27 17.01 -6.69 -4.85
CA LYS A 27 15.67 -7.26 -5.03
C LYS A 27 15.76 -8.75 -4.78
N ARG A 28 15.08 -9.27 -3.74
CA ARG A 28 14.93 -10.71 -3.56
C ARG A 28 13.80 -11.18 -4.47
N VAL A 29 14.11 -12.11 -5.37
CA VAL A 29 13.09 -12.90 -6.07
C VAL A 29 12.92 -14.17 -5.25
N GLU A 30 11.89 -14.20 -4.40
CA GLU A 30 11.38 -15.49 -3.91
C GLU A 30 10.60 -16.13 -5.06
N ASP A 31 10.77 -17.44 -5.26
CA ASP A 31 9.97 -18.24 -6.20
C ASP A 31 8.54 -18.37 -5.65
N VAL A 32 7.81 -17.28 -5.68
CA VAL A 32 6.38 -17.23 -5.39
C VAL A 32 5.68 -17.24 -6.75
N THR A 33 4.74 -18.16 -6.94
CA THR A 33 3.98 -18.17 -8.20
C THR A 33 3.17 -16.88 -8.32
N ASP A 34 3.08 -16.32 -9.52
CA ASP A 34 2.32 -15.07 -9.77
C ASP A 34 0.88 -15.17 -9.26
N TYR A 35 0.28 -16.36 -9.35
CA TYR A 35 -1.04 -16.68 -8.80
C TYR A 35 -1.13 -16.45 -7.28
N GLN A 36 -0.14 -16.91 -6.52
CA GLN A 36 -0.11 -16.73 -5.06
C GLN A 36 0.08 -15.26 -4.66
N ILE A 37 0.84 -14.50 -5.47
CA ILE A 37 1.00 -13.05 -5.26
C ILE A 37 -0.33 -12.34 -5.55
N GLU A 38 -0.98 -12.68 -6.66
CA GLU A 38 -2.25 -12.09 -7.08
C GLU A 38 -3.37 -12.38 -6.08
N GLU A 39 -3.49 -13.63 -5.61
CA GLU A 39 -4.47 -14.00 -4.60
C GLU A 39 -4.28 -13.20 -3.30
N ARG A 40 -3.04 -13.08 -2.82
CA ARG A 40 -2.72 -12.31 -1.61
C ARG A 40 -3.04 -10.83 -1.79
N HIS A 41 -2.66 -10.27 -2.94
CA HIS A 41 -2.89 -8.85 -3.25
C HIS A 41 -4.40 -8.56 -3.33
N THR A 42 -5.16 -9.46 -3.97
CA THR A 42 -6.61 -9.34 -4.11
C THR A 42 -7.32 -9.44 -2.77
N GLN A 43 -6.93 -10.41 -1.92
CA GLN A 43 -7.48 -10.55 -0.57
C GLN A 43 -7.24 -9.30 0.27
N PHE A 44 -6.01 -8.77 0.26
CA PHE A 44 -5.66 -7.57 1.02
C PHE A 44 -6.44 -6.35 0.52
N PHE A 45 -6.47 -6.12 -0.79
CA PHE A 45 -7.21 -5.01 -1.40
C PHE A 45 -8.71 -5.05 -1.06
N PHE A 46 -9.31 -6.24 -1.12
CA PHE A 46 -10.72 -6.44 -0.76
C PHE A 46 -10.97 -6.12 0.72
N GLN A 47 -10.10 -6.61 1.62
CA GLN A 47 -10.22 -6.35 3.05
C GLN A 47 -10.11 -4.85 3.39
N GLU A 48 -9.18 -4.14 2.76
CA GLU A 48 -9.06 -2.70 2.98
C GLU A 48 -10.30 -1.93 2.53
N ASN A 49 -10.80 -2.23 1.33
CA ASN A 49 -11.94 -1.52 0.76
C ASN A 49 -13.23 -1.79 1.54
N THR A 50 -13.43 -3.03 1.98
CA THR A 50 -14.56 -3.39 2.84
C THR A 50 -14.47 -2.65 4.17
N MET A 51 -13.30 -2.59 4.81
CA MET A 51 -13.10 -1.83 6.05
C MET A 51 -13.37 -0.33 5.84
N LYS A 52 -12.83 0.27 4.78
CA LYS A 52 -13.04 1.69 4.44
C LYS A 52 -14.52 1.99 4.21
N SER A 53 -15.21 1.15 3.46
CA SER A 53 -16.66 1.28 3.19
C SER A 53 -17.48 1.22 4.49
N LEU A 54 -17.18 0.26 5.38
CA LEU A 54 -17.84 0.15 6.69
C LEU A 54 -17.63 1.40 7.55
N LYS A 55 -16.40 1.92 7.63
CA LYS A 55 -16.10 3.17 8.35
C LYS A 55 -16.88 4.34 7.76
N ASN A 56 -16.93 4.45 6.44
CA ASN A 56 -17.68 5.53 5.77
C ASN A 56 -19.19 5.43 6.04
N SER A 57 -19.77 4.23 6.06
CA SER A 57 -21.18 4.02 6.41
C SER A 57 -21.48 4.49 7.84
N GLN A 58 -20.67 4.07 8.81
CA GLN A 58 -20.81 4.47 10.22
C GLN A 58 -20.73 5.99 10.41
N ILE A 59 -19.80 6.63 9.70
CA ILE A 59 -19.64 8.09 9.71
C ILE A 59 -20.86 8.79 9.10
N ASN A 60 -21.41 8.26 8.01
CA ASN A 60 -22.58 8.84 7.35
C ASN A 60 -23.85 8.71 8.22
N GLU A 61 -24.03 7.57 8.89
CA GLU A 61 -25.12 7.37 9.84
C GLU A 61 -25.03 8.34 11.02
N SER A 62 -23.85 8.47 11.63
CA SER A 62 -23.64 9.41 12.74
C SER A 62 -23.77 10.89 12.35
N ARG A 63 -23.55 11.23 11.08
CA ARG A 63 -23.81 12.58 10.53
C ARG A 63 -25.29 12.85 10.22
N GLY A 64 -26.10 11.82 10.00
CA GLY A 64 -27.55 11.94 9.79
C GLY A 64 -28.37 12.12 11.08
N PHE A 65 -27.73 12.05 12.25
CA PHE A 65 -28.34 12.25 13.57
C PHE A 65 -28.15 13.67 14.15
N CYS A 66 -27.59 14.62 13.39
CA CYS A 66 -27.55 16.05 13.74
C CYS A 66 -28.65 16.84 13.02
#